data_AF-A0A7U9NFZ5-F1
#
_entry.id   AF-A0A7U9NFZ5-F1
#
_cell.length_a   1.000
_cell.length_b   1.000
_cell.length_c   1.000
_cell.angle_alpha   90.00
_cell.angle_beta   90.00
_cell.angle_gamma   90.00
#
_symmetry.space_group_name_H-M   'P 1'
#
loop_
_entity.id
_entity.type
_entity.pdbx_description
1 polymer ?
#
loop_
_entity_poly.entity_id
_entity_poly.type
_entity_poly.pdbx_seq_one_letter_code
_entity_poly.pdbx_strand_id
1 'polypeptide(L)'
;MKEENDFFQGERGKIIRGYSGLIPTKFRELSEKQKEKLGKNDLGELIKNAENSLIIEPEKITELVRTIVAQEKYDWLERIPSILKKFPQFIPYFVDVLLKKGDNLESDIKNNIQKEYEEWFEDDTPEYIQVYLVRLFASDTFNNKEVLLNIFRRLKRNSGDYIGRALLEALDGKLTRGELLEIREYFYRADNWERRQIVKLIDEGFSEGEKRPFYKDISIYTDDLWLKYLFKQ
;
A
#
# COMPACT_ATOMS: atom_id res chain seq x y z
N MET A 1 37.71 -26.75 8.09
CA MET A 1 37.05 -26.45 6.80
C MET A 1 35.56 -26.32 7.05
N LYS A 2 35.17 -25.12 7.49
CA LYS A 2 33.80 -24.64 7.70
C LYS A 2 33.80 -23.28 7.03
N GLU A 3 33.47 -23.23 5.74
CA GLU A 3 33.36 -22.00 4.97
C GLU A 3 32.88 -22.43 3.57
N GLU A 4 31.58 -22.67 3.41
CA GLU A 4 30.98 -22.81 2.06
C GLU A 4 29.44 -22.77 2.04
N ASN A 5 28.78 -21.98 2.90
CA ASN A 5 27.33 -21.76 2.79
C ASN A 5 26.87 -20.30 2.93
N ASP A 6 27.79 -19.34 3.03
CA ASP A 6 27.47 -17.91 3.19
C ASP A 6 27.24 -17.15 1.87
N PHE A 7 26.90 -17.83 0.78
CA PHE A 7 26.75 -17.19 -0.55
C PHE A 7 25.37 -17.33 -1.22
N PHE A 8 24.31 -17.63 -0.45
CA PHE A 8 22.96 -17.83 -1.03
C PHE A 8 21.86 -16.83 -0.63
N GLN A 9 22.20 -15.68 -0.03
CA GLN A 9 21.22 -14.63 0.31
C GLN A 9 21.38 -13.33 -0.52
N GLY A 10 21.95 -13.42 -1.73
CA GLY A 10 22.16 -12.25 -2.59
C GLY A 10 20.99 -11.86 -3.49
N GLU A 11 20.14 -12.79 -3.95
CA GLU A 11 19.16 -12.48 -5.00
C GLU A 11 17.93 -13.38 -4.94
N ARG A 12 16.96 -13.09 -4.07
CA ARG A 12 15.61 -13.67 -4.18
C ARG A 12 14.59 -12.63 -3.71
N GLY A 13 13.70 -12.22 -4.62
CA GLY A 13 12.66 -11.24 -4.34
C GLY A 13 11.96 -11.49 -3.01
N LYS A 14 11.53 -10.41 -2.35
CA LYS A 14 11.08 -10.32 -0.93
C LYS A 14 10.01 -11.35 -0.48
N ILE A 15 9.55 -12.25 -1.33
CA ILE A 15 8.72 -13.40 -0.97
C ILE A 15 9.63 -14.56 -0.53
N ILE A 16 9.58 -14.91 0.75
CA ILE A 16 10.27 -16.10 1.24
C ILE A 16 9.71 -17.34 0.54
N ARG A 17 10.55 -18.01 -0.25
CA ARG A 17 10.25 -19.32 -0.86
C ARG A 17 10.29 -20.38 0.24
N GLY A 18 9.15 -20.98 0.56
CA GLY A 18 9.04 -22.04 1.60
C GLY A 18 7.77 -22.03 2.44
N TYR A 19 6.90 -21.03 2.29
CA TYR A 19 5.60 -21.01 2.97
C TYR A 19 4.57 -21.88 2.24
N SER A 20 4.00 -22.87 2.94
CA SER A 20 2.96 -23.78 2.42
C SER A 20 1.54 -23.50 2.98
N GLY A 21 1.37 -22.44 3.77
CA GLY A 21 0.10 -22.06 4.39
C GLY A 21 -0.69 -21.00 3.61
N LEU A 22 -2.02 -21.01 3.77
CA LEU A 22 -2.89 -19.93 3.29
C LEU A 22 -2.68 -18.68 4.14
N ILE A 23 -2.17 -17.61 3.54
CA ILE A 23 -2.01 -16.32 4.22
C ILE A 23 -3.34 -15.56 4.12
N PRO A 24 -3.97 -15.19 5.25
CA PRO A 24 -5.17 -14.37 5.20
C PRO A 24 -4.81 -12.98 4.66
N THR A 25 -5.71 -12.36 3.93
CA THR A 25 -5.58 -10.95 3.49
C THR A 25 -6.57 -10.02 4.17
N LYS A 26 -7.55 -10.58 4.91
CA LYS A 26 -8.59 -9.84 5.60
C LYS A 26 -8.66 -10.22 7.07
N PHE A 27 -8.73 -9.22 7.93
CA PHE A 27 -9.08 -9.33 9.33
C PHE A 27 -10.58 -9.58 9.49
N ARG A 28 -10.92 -10.59 10.30
CA ARG A 28 -12.29 -10.87 10.71
C ARG A 28 -12.49 -10.35 12.13
N GLU A 29 -13.60 -9.68 12.37
CA GLU A 29 -13.97 -9.21 13.70
C GLU A 29 -13.98 -10.38 14.70
N LEU A 30 -13.52 -10.08 15.92
CA LEU A 30 -13.38 -11.08 16.97
C LEU A 30 -14.71 -11.25 17.69
N SER A 31 -15.13 -12.51 17.88
CA SER A 31 -16.24 -12.79 18.80
C SER A 31 -15.83 -12.60 20.25
N GLU A 32 -16.79 -12.38 21.14
CA GLU A 32 -16.51 -12.20 22.58
C GLU A 32 -15.72 -13.39 23.17
N LYS A 33 -16.06 -14.63 22.79
CA LYS A 33 -15.28 -15.81 23.18
C LYS A 33 -13.82 -15.76 22.71
N GLN A 34 -13.57 -15.20 21.53
CA GLN A 34 -12.20 -15.04 21.02
C GLN A 34 -11.46 -13.95 21.79
N LYS A 35 -12.13 -12.83 22.09
CA LYS A 35 -11.55 -11.76 22.92
C LYS A 35 -11.17 -12.27 24.30
N GLU A 36 -12.06 -13.02 24.97
CA GLU A 36 -11.77 -13.63 26.27
C GLU A 36 -10.56 -14.59 26.23
N LYS A 37 -10.45 -15.40 25.18
CA LYS A 37 -9.31 -16.32 25.03
C LYS A 37 -8.01 -15.55 24.80
N LEU A 38 -8.01 -14.61 23.85
CA LEU A 38 -6.83 -13.82 23.46
C LEU A 38 -6.42 -12.81 24.55
N GLY A 39 -7.37 -12.35 25.35
CA GLY A 39 -7.12 -11.43 26.48
C GLY A 39 -6.24 -12.05 27.57
N LYS A 40 -6.10 -13.38 27.60
CA LYS A 40 -5.24 -14.10 28.55
C LYS A 40 -3.79 -14.25 28.08
N ASN A 41 -3.51 -13.92 26.82
CA ASN A 41 -2.16 -14.08 26.27
C ASN A 41 -1.22 -12.99 26.80
N ASP A 42 0.05 -13.35 27.04
CA ASP A 42 1.11 -12.39 27.32
C ASP A 42 1.57 -11.72 26.01
N LEU A 43 1.10 -10.50 25.78
CA LEU A 43 1.44 -9.74 24.59
C LEU A 43 2.95 -9.43 24.50
N GLY A 44 3.61 -9.18 25.64
CA GLY A 44 5.03 -8.88 25.68
C GLY A 44 5.88 -10.09 25.26
N GLU A 45 5.47 -11.29 25.68
CA GLU A 45 6.09 -12.54 25.24
C GLU A 45 5.89 -12.77 23.73
N LEU A 46 4.66 -12.59 23.23
CA LEU A 46 4.35 -12.76 21.80
C LEU A 46 5.16 -11.82 20.91
N ILE A 47 5.32 -10.55 21.30
CA ILE A 47 6.12 -9.57 20.56
C ILE A 47 7.59 -9.96 20.56
N LYS A 48 8.16 -10.24 21.74
CA LYS A 48 9.58 -10.66 21.84
C LYS A 48 9.84 -11.92 21.01
N ASN A 49 8.92 -12.87 21.03
CA ASN A 49 9.04 -14.08 20.23
C ASN A 49 9.02 -13.76 18.74
N ALA A 50 8.15 -12.86 18.28
CA ALA A 50 8.10 -12.45 16.88
C ALA A 50 9.34 -11.65 16.44
N GLU A 51 9.84 -10.74 17.27
CA GLU A 51 11.03 -9.94 16.98
C GLU A 51 12.30 -10.79 16.91
N ASN A 52 12.43 -11.82 17.74
CA ASN A 52 13.64 -12.67 17.78
C ASN A 52 13.58 -13.88 16.82
N SER A 53 12.41 -14.26 16.35
CA SER A 53 12.27 -15.41 15.46
C SER A 53 12.84 -15.11 14.06
N LEU A 54 13.63 -16.06 13.54
CA LEU A 54 14.09 -16.09 12.14
C LEU A 54 12.97 -16.54 11.19
N ILE A 55 12.15 -17.49 11.64
CA ILE A 55 10.98 -18.01 10.92
C ILE A 55 9.80 -17.97 11.89
N ILE A 56 8.70 -17.37 11.46
CA ILE A 56 7.46 -17.31 12.24
C ILE A 56 6.38 -18.06 11.47
N GLU A 57 5.67 -18.94 12.16
CA GLU A 57 4.48 -19.59 11.62
C GLU A 57 3.38 -18.55 11.33
N PRO A 58 2.70 -18.61 10.17
CA PRO A 58 1.58 -17.75 9.80
C PRO A 58 0.59 -17.45 10.94
N GLU A 59 0.25 -18.50 11.69
CA GLU A 59 -0.71 -18.48 12.78
C GLU A 59 -0.25 -17.54 13.89
N LYS A 60 1.06 -17.50 14.20
CA LYS A 60 1.63 -16.65 15.25
C LYS A 60 1.54 -15.17 14.93
N ILE A 61 1.71 -14.77 13.67
CA ILE A 61 1.53 -13.37 13.25
C ILE A 61 0.05 -12.98 13.41
N THR A 62 -0.85 -13.83 12.93
CA THR A 62 -2.29 -13.56 13.07
C THR A 62 -2.73 -13.57 14.53
N GLU A 63 -2.21 -14.47 15.35
CA GLU A 63 -2.49 -14.53 16.78
C GLU A 63 -1.98 -13.30 17.51
N LEU A 64 -0.75 -12.86 17.22
CA LEU A 64 -0.18 -11.63 17.77
C LEU A 64 -1.08 -10.43 17.45
N VAL A 65 -1.38 -10.20 16.18
CA VAL A 65 -2.20 -9.06 15.74
C VAL A 65 -3.62 -9.13 16.34
N ARG A 66 -4.23 -10.32 16.35
CA ARG A 66 -5.55 -10.52 16.98
C ARG A 66 -5.51 -10.31 18.49
N THR A 67 -4.40 -10.67 19.16
CA THR A 67 -4.20 -10.45 20.60
C THR A 67 -4.13 -8.95 20.89
N ILE A 68 -3.39 -8.18 20.09
CA ILE A 68 -3.34 -6.71 20.21
C ILE A 68 -4.74 -6.12 20.10
N VAL A 69 -5.50 -6.51 19.07
CA VAL A 69 -6.86 -6.02 18.86
C VAL A 69 -7.82 -6.47 19.97
N ALA A 70 -7.69 -7.69 20.47
CA ALA A 70 -8.52 -8.22 21.56
C ALA A 70 -8.28 -7.52 22.91
N GLN A 71 -7.04 -7.12 23.18
CA GLN A 71 -6.64 -6.41 24.39
C GLN A 71 -6.78 -4.89 24.26
N GLU A 72 -7.18 -4.39 23.08
CA GLU A 72 -7.28 -2.95 22.75
C GLU A 72 -5.98 -2.16 22.99
N LYS A 73 -4.83 -2.86 22.95
CA LYS A 73 -3.49 -2.26 23.16
C LYS A 73 -2.88 -1.79 21.85
N TYR A 74 -3.57 -0.91 21.15
CA TYR A 74 -3.26 -0.55 19.75
C TYR A 74 -1.85 0.03 19.55
N ASP A 75 -1.22 0.60 20.58
CA ASP A 75 0.16 1.10 20.53
C ASP A 75 1.16 0.04 20.06
N TRP A 76 0.90 -1.23 20.37
CA TRP A 76 1.76 -2.33 19.93
C TRP A 76 1.70 -2.60 18.43
N LEU A 77 0.70 -2.08 17.71
CA LEU A 77 0.65 -2.18 16.25
C LEU A 77 1.84 -1.46 15.60
N GLU A 78 2.44 -0.47 16.25
CA GLU A 78 3.65 0.22 15.80
C GLU A 78 4.84 -0.74 15.58
N ARG A 79 4.89 -1.85 16.32
CA ARG A 79 5.98 -2.85 16.23
C ARG A 79 5.80 -3.82 15.08
N ILE A 80 4.61 -3.92 14.51
CA ILE A 80 4.30 -4.93 13.50
C ILE A 80 5.02 -4.69 12.16
N PRO A 81 5.14 -3.46 11.62
CA PRO A 81 5.89 -3.23 10.38
C PRO A 81 7.31 -3.81 10.38
N SER A 82 8.05 -3.67 11.48
CA SER A 82 9.42 -4.20 11.59
C SER A 82 9.45 -5.73 11.61
N ILE A 83 8.48 -6.38 12.28
CA ILE A 83 8.30 -7.83 12.26
C ILE A 83 7.98 -8.30 10.83
N LEU A 84 7.14 -7.56 10.11
CA LEU A 84 6.72 -7.89 8.75
C LEU A 84 7.82 -7.66 7.70
N LYS A 85 8.92 -6.97 8.00
CA LYS A 85 10.13 -6.97 7.14
C LYS A 85 10.61 -8.40 6.85
N LYS A 86 10.46 -9.30 7.82
CA LYS A 86 10.78 -10.73 7.67
C LYS A 86 9.66 -11.53 7.00
N PHE A 87 8.42 -11.05 6.98
CA PHE A 87 7.26 -11.78 6.43
C PHE A 87 6.36 -10.88 5.59
N PRO A 88 6.85 -10.34 4.46
CA PRO A 88 6.15 -9.28 3.72
C PRO A 88 4.77 -9.69 3.22
N GLN A 89 4.55 -10.97 3.00
CA GLN A 89 3.28 -11.54 2.56
C GLN A 89 2.11 -11.25 3.53
N PHE A 90 2.37 -10.88 4.78
CA PHE A 90 1.36 -10.49 5.76
C PHE A 90 1.00 -9.00 5.76
N ILE A 91 1.70 -8.18 4.98
CA ILE A 91 1.39 -6.74 4.86
C ILE A 91 -0.06 -6.50 4.44
N PRO A 92 -0.64 -7.20 3.44
CA PRO A 92 -2.06 -7.03 3.09
C PRO A 92 -3.03 -7.25 4.26
N TYR A 93 -2.78 -8.28 5.07
CA TYR A 93 -3.58 -8.55 6.27
C TYR A 93 -3.48 -7.42 7.28
N PHE A 94 -2.25 -6.97 7.55
CA PHE A 94 -2.02 -5.92 8.52
C PHE A 94 -2.58 -4.57 8.06
N VAL A 95 -2.47 -4.24 6.77
CA VAL A 95 -3.15 -3.09 6.17
C VAL A 95 -4.66 -3.16 6.43
N ASP A 96 -5.31 -4.31 6.21
CA ASP A 96 -6.75 -4.46 6.47
C ASP A 96 -7.10 -4.27 7.96
N VAL A 97 -6.20 -4.64 8.89
CA VAL A 97 -6.35 -4.34 10.32
C VAL A 97 -6.26 -2.84 10.57
N LEU A 98 -5.25 -2.16 10.02
CA LEU A 98 -5.08 -0.71 10.16
C LEU A 98 -6.26 0.07 9.59
N LEU A 99 -6.81 -0.36 8.45
CA LEU A 99 -8.00 0.26 7.86
C LEU A 99 -9.26 0.10 8.74
N LYS A 100 -9.34 -0.96 9.54
CA LYS A 100 -10.52 -1.25 10.39
C LYS A 100 -10.41 -0.71 11.80
N LYS A 101 -9.19 -0.63 12.34
CA LYS A 101 -8.92 -0.31 13.75
C LYS A 101 -8.06 0.94 13.91
N GLY A 102 -7.61 1.55 12.82
CA GLY A 102 -6.69 2.68 12.87
C GLY A 102 -7.29 3.95 13.46
N ASP A 103 -8.62 4.07 13.53
CA ASP A 103 -9.26 5.20 14.24
C ASP A 103 -8.96 5.17 15.75
N ASN A 104 -8.60 4.01 16.30
CA ASN A 104 -8.20 3.86 17.70
C ASN A 104 -6.70 4.13 17.93
N LEU A 105 -5.93 4.45 16.89
CA LEU A 105 -4.50 4.77 17.00
C LEU A 105 -4.27 6.27 17.23
N GLU A 106 -3.31 6.60 18.08
CA GLU A 106 -2.81 7.97 18.21
C GLU A 106 -2.08 8.42 16.93
N SER A 107 -2.01 9.74 16.71
CA SER A 107 -1.38 10.33 15.52
C SER A 107 0.08 9.94 15.36
N ASP A 108 0.82 9.89 16.47
CA ASP A 108 2.26 9.61 16.45
C ASP A 108 2.54 8.19 15.99
N ILE A 109 1.73 7.22 16.44
CA ILE A 109 1.81 5.83 16.01
C ILE A 109 1.48 5.70 14.53
N LYS A 110 0.44 6.40 14.04
CA LYS A 110 0.08 6.42 12.61
C LYS A 110 1.26 6.91 11.76
N ASN A 111 1.89 8.01 12.17
CA ASN A 111 3.04 8.59 11.49
C ASN A 111 4.23 7.63 11.46
N ASN A 112 4.51 6.94 12.58
CA ASN A 112 5.62 5.98 12.65
C ASN A 112 5.37 4.77 11.74
N ILE A 113 4.15 4.23 11.72
CA ILE A 113 3.75 3.15 10.80
C ILE A 113 3.89 3.59 9.33
N GLN A 114 3.44 4.80 8.99
CA GLN A 114 3.56 5.35 7.64
C GLN A 114 5.03 5.47 7.22
N LYS A 115 5.87 6.01 8.10
CA LYS A 115 7.30 6.17 7.82
C LYS A 115 7.99 4.84 7.54
N GLU A 116 7.71 3.81 8.35
CA GLU A 116 8.22 2.46 8.12
C GLU A 116 7.74 1.87 6.79
N TYR A 117 6.49 2.14 6.38
CA TYR A 117 5.95 1.64 5.12
C TYR A 117 6.35 2.45 3.88
N GLU A 118 6.83 3.67 4.03
CA GLU A 118 7.34 4.44 2.89
C GLU A 118 8.56 3.77 2.24
N GLU A 119 9.41 3.11 3.04
CA GLU A 119 10.57 2.33 2.59
C GLU A 119 10.19 1.14 1.69
N TRP A 120 8.91 0.77 1.61
CA TRP A 120 8.47 -0.37 0.82
C TRP A 120 8.15 -0.02 -0.64
N PHE A 121 8.14 1.26 -1.01
CA PHE A 121 7.97 1.70 -2.40
C PHE A 121 9.28 1.67 -3.19
N GLU A 122 9.94 0.52 -3.18
CA GLU A 122 11.16 0.22 -3.91
C GLU A 122 10.88 -0.82 -5.01
N ASP A 123 11.72 -0.85 -6.05
CA ASP A 123 11.54 -1.73 -7.22
C ASP A 123 11.46 -3.22 -6.85
N ASP A 124 12.15 -3.65 -5.79
CA ASP A 124 12.19 -5.07 -5.36
C ASP A 124 10.95 -5.50 -4.56
N THR A 125 10.09 -4.55 -4.18
CA THR A 125 8.85 -4.88 -3.48
C THR A 125 7.80 -5.36 -4.48
N PRO A 126 7.16 -6.52 -4.24
CA PRO A 126 6.06 -6.98 -5.07
C PRO A 126 4.96 -5.93 -5.23
N GLU A 127 4.53 -5.67 -6.47
CA GLU A 127 3.56 -4.63 -6.81
C GLU A 127 2.25 -4.76 -6.00
N TYR A 128 1.77 -5.98 -5.77
CA TYR A 128 0.56 -6.20 -4.98
C TYR A 128 0.69 -5.62 -3.55
N ILE A 129 1.87 -5.71 -2.92
CA ILE A 129 2.12 -5.13 -1.59
C ILE A 129 2.04 -3.62 -1.68
N GLN A 130 2.70 -3.04 -2.69
CA GLN A 130 2.68 -1.59 -2.90
C GLN A 130 1.24 -1.10 -3.11
N VAL A 131 0.39 -1.81 -3.87
CA VAL A 131 -1.03 -1.47 -4.03
C VAL A 131 -1.79 -1.48 -2.70
N TYR A 132 -1.54 -2.44 -1.80
CA TYR A 132 -2.12 -2.41 -0.45
C TYR A 132 -1.62 -1.22 0.37
N LEU A 133 -0.34 -0.88 0.27
CA LEU A 133 0.20 0.31 0.94
C LEU A 133 -0.42 1.59 0.38
N VAL A 134 -0.56 1.74 -0.94
CA VAL A 134 -1.29 2.88 -1.54
C VAL A 134 -2.66 3.04 -0.91
N ARG A 135 -3.43 1.95 -0.73
CA ARG A 135 -4.73 2.00 -0.05
C ARG A 135 -4.62 2.46 1.41
N LEU A 136 -3.58 2.05 2.13
CA LEU A 136 -3.31 2.52 3.49
C LEU A 136 -3.12 4.04 3.50
N PHE A 137 -2.19 4.55 2.68
CA PHE A 137 -1.89 5.99 2.61
C PHE A 137 -3.07 6.82 2.07
N ALA A 138 -3.94 6.23 1.24
CA ALA A 138 -5.11 6.87 0.69
C ALA A 138 -6.32 6.92 1.64
N SER A 139 -6.36 6.04 2.65
CA SER A 139 -7.49 5.90 3.57
C SER A 139 -7.73 7.16 4.40
N ASP A 140 -8.97 7.38 4.84
CA ASP A 140 -9.33 8.56 5.63
C ASP A 140 -8.57 8.64 6.96
N THR A 141 -8.31 7.49 7.58
CA THR A 141 -7.62 7.37 8.87
C THR A 141 -6.15 7.80 8.82
N PHE A 142 -5.49 7.62 7.68
CA PHE A 142 -4.05 7.83 7.50
C PHE A 142 -3.72 8.99 6.55
N ASN A 143 -4.53 9.17 5.51
CA ASN A 143 -4.58 10.23 4.52
C ASN A 143 -3.29 11.05 4.33
N ASN A 144 -2.34 10.52 3.55
CA ASN A 144 -1.07 11.18 3.30
C ASN A 144 -0.84 11.38 1.79
N LYS A 145 -1.43 12.47 1.27
CA LYS A 145 -1.34 12.86 -0.14
C LYS A 145 0.10 13.11 -0.58
N GLU A 146 0.92 13.74 0.26
CA GLU A 146 2.30 14.08 -0.09
C GLU A 146 3.17 12.85 -0.34
N VAL A 147 3.02 11.80 0.50
CA VAL A 147 3.69 10.52 0.27
C VAL A 147 3.24 9.90 -1.05
N LEU A 148 1.94 9.87 -1.34
CA LEU A 148 1.40 9.33 -2.60
C LEU A 148 1.96 10.07 -3.83
N LEU A 149 2.01 11.40 -3.80
CA LEU A 149 2.60 12.20 -4.88
C LEU A 149 4.10 11.94 -5.04
N ASN A 150 4.83 11.84 -3.94
CA ASN A 150 6.26 11.55 -3.97
C ASN A 150 6.55 10.15 -4.51
N ILE A 151 5.69 9.16 -4.24
CA ILE A 151 5.79 7.84 -4.85
C ILE A 151 5.50 7.94 -6.35
N PHE A 152 4.42 8.63 -6.74
CA PHE A 152 4.04 8.79 -8.15
C PHE A 152 5.16 9.43 -8.99
N ARG A 153 5.79 10.50 -8.46
CA ARG A 153 6.94 11.18 -9.10
C ARG A 153 8.14 10.27 -9.32
N ARG A 154 8.34 9.28 -8.43
CA ARG A 154 9.45 8.33 -8.47
C ARG A 154 9.16 7.10 -9.34
N LEU A 155 7.90 6.90 -9.78
CA LEU A 155 7.56 5.77 -10.63
C LEU A 155 8.36 5.78 -11.92
N LYS A 156 9.01 4.64 -12.19
CA LYS A 156 9.74 4.40 -13.42
C LYS A 156 8.75 4.14 -14.55
N ARG A 157 9.19 4.31 -15.80
CA ARG A 157 8.35 4.09 -16.99
C ARG A 157 7.78 2.67 -17.11
N ASN A 158 8.36 1.70 -16.40
CA ASN A 158 7.98 0.28 -16.42
C ASN A 158 7.62 -0.24 -15.02
N SER A 159 7.34 0.64 -14.05
CA SER A 159 7.00 0.20 -12.69
C SER A 159 5.56 -0.28 -12.65
N GLY A 160 5.35 -1.53 -13.09
CA GLY A 160 4.10 -2.29 -12.95
C GLY A 160 2.86 -1.70 -13.66
N ASP A 161 1.95 -2.57 -14.10
CA ASP A 161 0.74 -2.13 -14.82
C ASP A 161 -0.35 -1.58 -13.87
N TYR A 162 -0.20 -1.75 -12.56
CA TYR A 162 -1.28 -1.53 -11.57
C TYR A 162 -0.97 -0.46 -10.53
N ILE A 163 0.29 -0.27 -10.13
CA ILE A 163 0.64 0.71 -9.09
C ILE A 163 0.38 2.15 -9.55
N GLY A 164 0.76 2.51 -10.77
CA GLY A 164 0.57 3.87 -11.28
C GLY A 164 -0.91 4.25 -11.30
N ARG A 165 -1.75 3.35 -11.79
CA ARG A 165 -3.21 3.49 -11.69
C ARG A 165 -3.70 3.62 -10.25
N ALA A 166 -3.24 2.74 -9.35
CA ALA A 166 -3.67 2.77 -7.96
C ALA A 166 -3.33 4.09 -7.26
N LEU A 167 -2.16 4.68 -7.56
CA LEU A 167 -1.77 6.00 -7.06
C LEU A 167 -2.66 7.11 -7.61
N LEU A 168 -2.95 7.09 -8.92
CA LEU A 168 -3.82 8.08 -9.54
C LEU A 168 -5.26 7.99 -9.00
N GLU A 169 -5.77 6.78 -8.74
CA GLU A 169 -7.07 6.57 -8.07
C GLU A 169 -7.03 7.05 -6.60
N ALA A 170 -5.92 6.86 -5.89
CA ALA A 170 -5.76 7.31 -4.51
C ALA A 170 -5.70 8.84 -4.34
N LEU A 171 -5.35 9.56 -5.41
CA LEU A 171 -5.22 11.01 -5.45
C LEU A 171 -6.53 11.72 -5.90
N ASP A 172 -7.56 10.95 -6.25
CA ASP A 172 -8.87 11.44 -6.69
C ASP A 172 -9.47 12.46 -5.71
N GLY A 173 -9.90 13.61 -6.20
CA GLY A 173 -10.45 14.70 -5.37
C GLY A 173 -9.49 15.37 -4.37
N LYS A 174 -8.19 15.01 -4.35
CA LYS A 174 -7.21 15.54 -3.37
C LYS A 174 -6.19 16.51 -3.97
N LEU A 175 -6.18 16.66 -5.29
CA LEU A 175 -5.13 17.38 -6.02
C LEU A 175 -5.43 18.87 -6.16
N THR A 176 -4.39 19.68 -5.99
CA THR A 176 -4.40 21.09 -6.36
C THR A 176 -4.24 21.24 -7.89
N ARG A 177 -4.59 22.42 -8.42
CA ARG A 177 -4.40 22.73 -9.84
C ARG A 177 -2.94 22.55 -10.30
N GLY A 178 -1.97 22.90 -9.45
CA GLY A 178 -0.54 22.73 -9.76
C GLY A 178 -0.13 21.26 -9.90
N GLU A 179 -0.60 20.41 -8.98
CA GLU A 179 -0.34 18.97 -9.01
C GLU A 179 -1.06 18.28 -10.18
N LEU A 180 -2.25 18.75 -10.56
CA LEU A 180 -2.95 18.28 -11.75
C LEU A 180 -2.20 18.63 -13.05
N LEU A 181 -1.62 19.82 -13.14
CA LEU A 181 -0.77 20.18 -14.27
C LEU A 181 0.46 19.27 -14.34
N GLU A 182 1.05 18.93 -13.21
CA GLU A 182 2.16 17.96 -13.16
C GLU A 182 1.72 16.58 -13.66
N ILE A 183 0.63 16.03 -13.13
CA ILE A 183 0.09 14.71 -13.53
C ILE A 183 -0.32 14.68 -15.00
N ARG A 184 -0.86 15.78 -15.53
CA ARG A 184 -1.22 15.91 -16.94
C ARG A 184 -0.05 15.59 -17.87
N GLU A 185 1.16 16.06 -17.56
CA GLU A 185 2.35 15.81 -18.38
C GLU A 185 2.73 14.32 -18.44
N TYR A 186 2.25 13.49 -17.50
CA TYR A 186 2.48 12.05 -17.50
C TYR A 186 1.60 11.32 -18.53
N PHE A 187 0.57 11.95 -19.08
CA PHE A 187 -0.36 11.31 -20.02
C PHE A 187 0.37 10.67 -21.21
N TYR A 188 1.35 11.35 -21.80
CA TYR A 188 2.01 10.89 -23.03
C TYR A 188 2.79 9.58 -22.85
N ARG A 189 3.27 9.32 -21.63
CA ARG A 189 4.07 8.13 -21.28
C ARG A 189 3.29 7.05 -20.53
N ALA A 190 2.04 7.34 -20.15
CA ALA A 190 1.16 6.46 -19.40
C ALA A 190 0.53 5.37 -20.28
N ASP A 191 0.14 4.25 -19.68
CA ASP A 191 -0.66 3.22 -20.34
C ASP A 191 -2.13 3.65 -20.53
N ASN A 192 -2.95 2.85 -21.21
CA ASN A 192 -4.34 3.22 -21.49
C ASN A 192 -5.21 3.36 -20.24
N TRP A 193 -5.01 2.53 -19.21
CA TRP A 193 -5.75 2.63 -17.96
C TRP A 193 -5.35 3.86 -17.15
N GLU A 194 -4.05 4.13 -17.07
CA GLU A 194 -3.53 5.35 -16.45
C GLU A 194 -3.99 6.61 -17.18
N ARG A 195 -3.94 6.61 -18.52
CA ARG A 195 -4.45 7.73 -19.35
C ARG A 195 -5.91 8.03 -19.07
N ARG A 196 -6.75 7.00 -18.94
CA ARG A 196 -8.16 7.17 -18.55
C ARG A 196 -8.29 7.82 -17.18
N GLN A 197 -7.49 7.40 -16.21
CA GLN A 197 -7.52 7.97 -14.87
C GLN A 197 -6.99 9.40 -14.83
N ILE A 198 -5.92 9.72 -15.57
CA ILE A 198 -5.41 11.10 -15.71
C ILE A 198 -6.48 12.02 -16.30
N VAL A 199 -7.19 11.56 -17.35
CA VAL A 199 -8.28 12.34 -17.96
C VAL A 199 -9.41 12.58 -16.96
N LYS A 200 -9.78 11.57 -16.16
CA LYS A 200 -10.76 11.72 -15.08
C LYS A 200 -10.34 12.79 -14.06
N LEU A 201 -9.09 12.76 -13.59
CA LEU A 201 -8.56 13.75 -12.65
C LEU A 201 -8.58 15.18 -13.22
N ILE A 202 -8.24 15.32 -14.51
CA ILE A 202 -8.31 16.60 -15.23
C ILE A 202 -9.76 17.07 -15.36
N ASP A 203 -10.69 16.15 -15.60
CA ASP A 203 -12.10 16.45 -15.71
C ASP A 203 -12.69 17.03 -14.42
N GLU A 204 -12.24 16.52 -13.29
CA GLU A 204 -12.67 16.96 -11.96
C GLU A 204 -12.07 18.31 -11.55
N GLY A 205 -10.84 18.61 -11.98
CA GLY A 205 -10.10 19.76 -11.47
C GLY A 205 -9.94 20.97 -12.41
N PHE A 206 -10.07 20.80 -13.72
CA PHE A 206 -9.89 21.90 -14.69
C PHE A 206 -11.22 22.45 -15.22
N SER A 207 -11.19 23.71 -15.66
CA SER A 207 -12.31 24.31 -16.38
C SER A 207 -12.39 23.83 -17.84
N GLU A 208 -13.57 23.89 -18.45
CA GLU A 208 -13.75 23.52 -19.87
C GLU A 208 -12.79 24.24 -20.83
N GLY A 209 -12.44 25.50 -20.52
CA GLY A 209 -11.48 26.27 -21.31
C GLY A 209 -10.06 25.71 -21.27
N GLU A 210 -9.68 25.03 -20.19
CA GLU A 210 -8.36 24.42 -20.02
C GLU A 210 -8.31 22.97 -20.54
N LYS A 211 -9.43 22.24 -20.43
CA LYS A 211 -9.56 20.86 -20.92
C LYS A 211 -9.52 20.77 -22.44
N ARG A 212 -10.26 21.64 -23.14
CA ARG A 212 -10.41 21.58 -24.60
C ARG A 212 -9.07 21.62 -25.37
N PRO A 213 -8.13 22.54 -25.06
CA PRO A 213 -6.81 22.52 -25.69
C PRO A 213 -6.05 21.22 -25.43
N PHE A 214 -6.15 20.69 -24.20
CA PHE A 214 -5.50 19.44 -23.84
C PHE A 214 -6.06 18.26 -24.62
N TYR A 215 -7.38 18.06 -24.63
CA TYR A 215 -8.03 16.96 -25.36
C TYR A 215 -7.73 16.98 -26.86
N LYS A 216 -7.71 18.17 -27.46
CA LYS A 216 -7.33 18.31 -28.86
C LYS A 216 -5.91 17.81 -29.09
N ASP A 217 -4.98 18.16 -28.21
CA ASP A 217 -3.60 17.71 -28.28
C ASP A 217 -3.46 16.20 -28.07
N ILE A 218 -4.06 15.63 -27.02
CA ILE A 218 -3.90 14.19 -26.72
C ILE A 218 -4.69 13.25 -27.62
N SER A 219 -5.68 13.76 -28.36
CA SER A 219 -6.52 12.96 -29.28
C SER A 219 -5.74 12.23 -30.37
N ILE A 220 -4.58 12.76 -30.79
CA ILE A 220 -3.71 12.14 -31.80
C ILE A 220 -2.75 11.11 -31.20
N TYR A 221 -2.59 11.10 -29.88
CA TYR A 221 -1.63 10.25 -29.15
C TYR A 221 -2.27 9.03 -28.48
N THR A 222 -3.59 8.85 -28.65
CA THR A 222 -4.33 7.73 -28.08
C THR A 222 -5.15 6.99 -29.13
N ASP A 223 -5.11 5.66 -29.07
CA ASP A 223 -5.99 4.78 -29.85
C ASP A 223 -7.18 4.24 -29.05
N ASP A 224 -7.26 4.60 -27.77
CA ASP A 224 -8.33 4.19 -26.89
C ASP A 224 -9.68 4.74 -27.34
N LEU A 225 -10.62 3.85 -27.66
CA LEU A 225 -11.95 4.20 -28.17
C LEU A 225 -12.78 5.02 -27.16
N TRP A 226 -12.62 4.76 -25.87
CA TRP A 226 -13.34 5.50 -24.82
C TRP A 226 -12.83 6.93 -24.75
N LEU A 227 -11.51 7.13 -24.76
CA LEU A 227 -10.91 8.46 -24.82
C LEU A 227 -11.29 9.22 -26.09
N LYS A 228 -11.25 8.56 -27.26
CA LYS A 228 -11.69 9.17 -28.53
C LYS A 228 -13.16 9.57 -28.52
N TYR A 229 -14.02 8.85 -27.80
CA TYR A 229 -15.42 9.23 -27.63
C TYR A 229 -15.58 10.44 -26.71
N LEU A 230 -14.86 10.46 -25.59
CA LEU A 230 -14.93 11.54 -24.60
C LEU A 230 -14.44 12.88 -25.18
N PHE A 231 -13.35 12.89 -25.95
CA PHE A 231 -12.79 14.12 -26.54
C PHE A 231 -13.61 14.72 -27.68
N LYS A 232 -14.64 14.01 -28.17
CA LYS A 232 -15.53 14.49 -29.24
C LYS A 232 -16.77 15.22 -28.72
N GLN A 233 -17.04 15.14 -27.41
CA GLN A 233 -18.11 15.88 -26.75
C GLN A 233 -17.65 17.32 -26.47
#